data_AF-A0AAD7V139-F1
#
_entry.id   AF-A0AAD7V139-F1
#
_cell.length_a   1.000
_cell.length_b   1.000
_cell.length_c   1.000
_cell.angle_alpha   90.00
_cell.angle_beta   90.00
_cell.angle_gamma   90.00
#
_symmetry.space_group_name_H-M   'P 1'
#
loop_
_entity.id
_entity.type
_entity.pdbx_description
1 polymer ?
#
loop_
_entity_poly.entity_id
_entity_poly.type
_entity_poly.pdbx_seq_one_letter_code
_entity_poly.pdbx_strand_id
1 'polypeptide(L)'
;MSTESVVVQGLIFSQHTQLIALLAVKHCVSAVVRQRSLRVRKTLRDLINKPKPVKQQNNLTLPLPHLPDDQHHESNPSVREEYVYDILYECQRGSWVVGYSSKTLLQFDPNPWCDADMQYTPMDTTTYQLPDPTWQWVTKEWMVDMSGDVDEAGWQYALKFHGAVWHGNYKHFRSFVRRRRWIRLRRRLVPVESEEQEEEETKDNEQKLINVDDNDSGFPQSSSSTSSSFQALDNPQHLKDELAKCRLDRERLRVLGQVVSMGGSTSEQLLRQVQEILDTLQYESSKRQFLEQLFKTRPELGMEEKRALQSLRFYTDTQAILDTF
;
A
#
# COMPACT_ATOMS: atom_id res chain seq x y z
N MET A 1 -51.28 -30.59 -47.64
CA MET A 1 -50.75 -29.38 -48.32
C MET A 1 -51.09 -28.18 -47.48
N SER A 2 -50.10 -27.60 -46.79
CA SER A 2 -50.13 -26.23 -46.26
C SER A 2 -48.78 -25.92 -45.60
N THR A 3 -47.72 -26.04 -46.39
CA THR A 3 -46.33 -25.67 -46.05
C THR A 3 -45.96 -24.33 -46.71
N GLU A 4 -46.90 -23.39 -46.81
CA GLU A 4 -46.67 -22.09 -47.47
C GLU A 4 -46.76 -20.87 -46.55
N SER A 5 -47.25 -20.99 -45.31
CA SER A 5 -47.37 -19.83 -44.41
C SER A 5 -46.08 -19.49 -43.64
N VAL A 6 -45.05 -20.35 -43.65
CA VAL A 6 -43.81 -20.13 -42.87
C VAL A 6 -42.73 -19.38 -43.66
N VAL A 7 -42.82 -19.34 -45.00
CA VAL A 7 -41.79 -18.69 -45.83
C VAL A 7 -42.04 -17.19 -46.02
N VAL A 8 -43.29 -16.72 -45.91
CA VAL A 8 -43.65 -15.32 -46.19
C VAL A 8 -43.32 -14.37 -45.04
N GLN A 9 -43.25 -14.84 -43.78
CA GLN A 9 -42.82 -14.00 -42.66
C GLN A 9 -41.29 -13.84 -42.55
N GLY A 10 -40.50 -14.74 -43.16
CA GLY A 10 -39.04 -14.67 -43.19
C GLY A 10 -38.47 -13.63 -44.16
N LEU A 11 -39.23 -13.21 -45.17
CA LEU A 11 -38.77 -12.22 -46.17
C LEU A 11 -39.09 -10.77 -45.81
N ILE A 12 -40.03 -10.51 -44.91
CA ILE A 12 -40.42 -9.14 -44.52
C ILE A 12 -39.48 -8.56 -43.44
N PHE A 13 -38.84 -9.40 -42.63
CA PHE A 13 -37.87 -8.96 -41.61
C PHE A 13 -36.47 -8.63 -42.15
N SER A 14 -36.14 -9.10 -43.37
CA SER A 14 -34.82 -8.86 -44.00
C SER A 14 -34.76 -7.53 -44.77
N GLN A 15 -35.90 -7.02 -45.26
CA GLN A 15 -35.96 -5.72 -45.96
C GLN A 15 -36.06 -4.52 -45.00
N HIS A 16 -36.60 -4.72 -43.78
CA HIS A 16 -36.75 -3.63 -42.81
C HIS A 16 -35.47 -3.28 -42.03
N THR A 17 -34.50 -4.20 -41.99
CA THR A 17 -33.19 -3.99 -41.35
C THR A 17 -32.19 -3.27 -42.27
N GLN A 18 -32.40 -3.29 -43.59
CA GLN A 18 -31.55 -2.54 -44.53
C GLN A 18 -32.01 -1.08 -44.74
N LEU A 19 -33.26 -0.73 -44.45
CA LEU A 19 -33.75 0.66 -44.61
C LEU A 19 -33.40 1.58 -43.43
N ILE A 20 -33.16 1.03 -42.23
CA ILE A 20 -32.78 1.82 -41.04
C ILE A 20 -31.27 2.15 -41.07
N ALA A 21 -30.45 1.32 -41.72
CA ALA A 21 -29.02 1.58 -41.90
C ALA A 21 -28.72 2.65 -42.97
N LEU A 22 -29.66 2.97 -43.87
CA LEU A 22 -29.46 3.96 -44.93
C LEU A 22 -29.96 5.39 -44.59
N LEU A 23 -30.72 5.56 -43.50
CA LEU A 23 -31.19 6.87 -43.02
C LEU A 23 -30.21 7.58 -42.08
N ALA A 24 -29.10 6.94 -41.69
CA ALA A 24 -28.10 7.53 -40.79
C ALA A 24 -26.95 8.27 -41.50
N VAL A 25 -26.94 8.36 -42.84
CA VAL A 25 -25.80 8.93 -43.61
C VAL A 25 -26.15 10.16 -44.47
N LYS A 26 -27.39 10.66 -44.45
CA LYS A 26 -27.75 11.88 -45.20
C LYS A 26 -28.62 12.84 -44.39
N HIS A 27 -28.01 13.61 -43.49
CA HIS A 27 -28.42 15.00 -43.25
C HIS A 27 -27.23 15.79 -42.68
N CYS A 28 -26.63 16.56 -43.58
CA CYS A 28 -25.55 17.50 -43.31
C CYS A 28 -26.15 18.92 -43.19
N VAL A 29 -25.50 19.75 -42.36
CA VAL A 29 -25.54 21.23 -42.32
C VAL A 29 -26.79 21.90 -41.73
N SER A 30 -26.68 22.38 -40.48
CA SER A 30 -26.42 23.80 -40.20
C SER A 30 -26.57 24.06 -38.70
N ALA A 31 -25.47 24.25 -37.97
CA ALA A 31 -25.51 24.77 -36.60
C ALA A 31 -24.31 25.70 -36.38
N VAL A 32 -24.69 26.94 -36.08
CA VAL A 32 -23.88 28.14 -35.85
C VAL A 32 -22.67 27.88 -34.93
N VAL A 33 -21.49 28.27 -35.42
CA VAL A 33 -20.24 28.33 -34.66
C VAL A 33 -20.38 29.40 -33.56
N ARG A 34 -20.63 28.98 -32.32
CA ARG A 34 -20.33 29.79 -31.14
C ARG A 34 -18.91 29.48 -30.69
N GLN A 35 -17.98 30.40 -30.91
CA GLN A 35 -16.65 30.36 -30.33
C GLN A 35 -16.77 30.29 -28.79
N ARG A 36 -16.56 29.11 -28.22
CA ARG A 36 -16.30 28.96 -26.79
C ARG A 36 -14.79 29.10 -26.60
N SER A 37 -14.38 30.07 -25.79
CA SER A 37 -13.00 30.28 -25.40
C SER A 37 -12.36 28.96 -24.94
N LEU A 38 -11.25 28.58 -25.57
CA LEU A 38 -10.42 27.46 -25.15
C LEU A 38 -9.88 27.77 -23.75
N ARG A 39 -10.50 27.21 -22.71
CA ARG A 39 -9.93 27.22 -21.37
C ARG A 39 -8.79 26.21 -21.39
N VAL A 40 -7.57 26.71 -21.24
CA VAL A 40 -6.31 25.96 -21.27
C VAL A 40 -6.44 24.74 -20.36
N ARG A 41 -6.23 23.56 -20.94
CA ARG A 41 -6.25 22.27 -20.24
C ARG A 41 -5.11 22.25 -19.22
N LYS A 42 -5.40 21.80 -18.00
CA LYS A 42 -4.35 21.39 -17.05
C LYS A 42 -3.41 20.42 -17.75
N THR A 43 -2.10 20.62 -17.59
CA THR A 43 -1.09 19.85 -18.32
C THR A 43 -1.07 18.41 -17.81
N LEU A 44 -0.73 17.45 -18.67
CA LEU A 44 -0.66 16.01 -18.34
C LEU A 44 0.29 15.67 -17.18
N ARG A 45 1.08 16.64 -16.69
CA ARG A 45 1.98 16.53 -15.54
C ARG A 45 1.25 16.65 -14.19
N ASP A 46 0.04 17.20 -14.14
CA ASP A 46 -0.79 17.29 -12.92
C ASP A 46 -1.49 15.96 -12.55
N LEU A 47 -1.28 14.89 -13.32
CA LEU A 47 -1.91 13.57 -13.13
C LEU A 47 -0.97 12.51 -12.58
N ILE A 48 0.29 12.85 -12.29
CA ILE A 48 1.29 11.91 -11.79
C ILE A 48 1.52 12.22 -10.31
N ASN A 49 1.09 11.28 -9.46
CA ASN A 49 1.35 11.19 -8.02
C ASN A 49 0.67 12.21 -7.10
N LYS A 50 -0.66 12.32 -7.21
CA LYS A 50 -1.46 12.29 -5.97
C LYS A 50 -1.93 10.85 -5.80
N PRO A 51 -1.75 10.19 -4.63
CA PRO A 51 -2.60 9.06 -4.34
C PRO A 51 -4.01 9.61 -4.54
N LYS A 52 -4.75 9.06 -5.51
CA LYS A 52 -6.18 9.31 -5.53
C LYS A 52 -6.61 8.95 -4.11
N PRO A 53 -7.32 9.80 -3.36
CA PRO A 53 -8.06 9.27 -2.23
C PRO A 53 -8.77 8.07 -2.81
N VAL A 54 -8.55 6.90 -2.22
CA VAL A 54 -9.34 5.73 -2.55
C VAL A 54 -10.75 6.25 -2.37
N LYS A 55 -11.40 6.57 -3.50
CA LYS A 55 -12.84 6.65 -3.50
C LYS A 55 -13.14 5.23 -3.11
N GLN A 56 -13.46 5.03 -1.84
CA GLN A 56 -14.28 3.91 -1.40
C GLN A 56 -15.26 3.80 -2.55
N GLN A 57 -15.07 2.79 -3.42
CA GLN A 57 -16.07 2.49 -4.41
C GLN A 57 -17.31 2.40 -3.56
N ASN A 58 -18.28 3.31 -3.77
CA ASN A 58 -19.45 3.46 -2.91
C ASN A 58 -20.00 2.06 -2.69
N ASN A 59 -19.57 1.46 -1.60
CA ASN A 59 -19.74 0.07 -1.32
C ASN A 59 -21.06 0.16 -0.59
N LEU A 60 -22.13 -0.16 -1.32
CA LEU A 60 -23.46 -0.38 -0.77
C LEU A 60 -23.46 -1.51 0.29
N THR A 61 -22.31 -2.08 0.59
CA THR A 61 -22.07 -2.95 1.71
C THR A 61 -21.97 -2.11 2.98
N LEU A 62 -22.97 -2.29 3.83
CA LEU A 62 -23.01 -1.72 5.17
C LEU A 62 -21.67 -1.99 5.91
N PRO A 63 -21.21 -1.05 6.74
CA PRO A 63 -20.06 -1.29 7.61
C PRO A 63 -20.33 -2.52 8.47
N LEU A 64 -19.30 -3.34 8.65
CA LEU A 64 -19.39 -4.49 9.55
C LEU A 64 -19.71 -4.01 10.96
N PRO A 65 -20.35 -4.85 11.79
CA PRO A 65 -20.65 -4.50 13.18
C PRO A 65 -19.42 -3.95 13.89
N HIS A 66 -19.64 -2.96 14.75
CA HIS A 66 -18.59 -2.47 15.64
C HIS A 66 -18.10 -3.65 16.48
N LEU A 67 -16.79 -3.85 16.45
CA LEU A 67 -16.13 -4.82 17.30
C LEU A 67 -16.32 -4.40 18.77
N PRO A 68 -16.29 -5.35 19.73
CA PRO A 68 -16.39 -4.99 21.13
C PRO A 68 -15.32 -3.94 21.45
N ASP A 69 -15.73 -2.75 21.90
CA ASP A 69 -14.79 -1.82 22.51
C ASP A 69 -14.22 -2.49 23.76
N ASP A 70 -12.93 -2.25 24.05
CA ASP A 70 -12.13 -2.81 25.17
C ASP A 70 -12.75 -2.66 26.59
N GLN A 71 -13.97 -2.13 26.71
CA GLN A 71 -14.56 -1.67 27.97
C GLN A 71 -15.18 -2.75 28.87
N HIS A 72 -15.17 -4.05 28.51
CA HIS A 72 -15.90 -5.06 29.29
C HIS A 72 -15.20 -6.40 29.61
N HIS A 73 -13.86 -6.49 29.57
CA HIS A 73 -13.15 -7.66 30.13
C HIS A 73 -12.28 -7.30 31.34
N GLU A 74 -12.92 -7.28 32.51
CA GLU A 74 -12.39 -6.94 33.83
C GLU A 74 -11.41 -8.01 34.40
N SER A 75 -10.64 -8.72 33.56
CA SER A 75 -9.89 -9.90 34.01
C SER A 75 -8.36 -9.81 33.90
N ASN A 76 -7.76 -8.81 33.24
CA ASN A 76 -6.32 -8.55 33.36
C ASN A 76 -5.94 -7.16 32.77
N PRO A 77 -5.51 -6.17 33.56
CA PRO A 77 -5.14 -4.83 33.04
C PRO A 77 -3.89 -4.81 32.14
N SER A 78 -3.17 -5.92 32.03
CA SER A 78 -1.91 -6.02 31.26
C SER A 78 -2.06 -6.52 29.82
N VAL A 79 -3.27 -6.88 29.36
CA VAL A 79 -3.48 -7.45 28.01
C VAL A 79 -4.77 -6.91 27.39
N ARG A 80 -4.66 -6.36 26.18
CA ARG A 80 -5.79 -5.89 25.35
C ARG A 80 -6.07 -6.90 24.24
N GLU A 81 -7.35 -7.05 23.87
CA GLU A 81 -7.76 -7.95 22.80
C GLU A 81 -8.02 -7.15 21.51
N GLU A 82 -7.19 -7.35 20.50
CA GLU A 82 -7.39 -6.70 19.20
C GLU A 82 -8.20 -7.62 18.28
N TYR A 83 -9.32 -7.13 17.78
CA TYR A 83 -10.19 -7.83 16.84
C TYR A 83 -10.05 -7.25 15.42
N VAL A 84 -9.99 -8.11 14.40
CA VAL A 84 -9.90 -7.69 12.99
C VAL A 84 -10.76 -8.61 12.12
N TYR A 85 -11.54 -8.01 11.22
CA TYR A 85 -12.25 -8.74 10.17
C TYR A 85 -11.34 -8.95 8.96
N ASP A 86 -11.19 -10.21 8.55
CA ASP A 86 -10.65 -10.54 7.25
C ASP A 86 -11.78 -10.68 6.23
N ILE A 87 -11.55 -10.15 5.03
CA ILE A 87 -12.52 -10.11 3.94
C ILE A 87 -11.94 -10.83 2.74
N LEU A 88 -12.74 -11.73 2.16
CA LEU A 88 -12.40 -12.48 0.97
C LEU A 88 -13.56 -12.41 -0.03
N TYR A 89 -13.28 -12.14 -1.30
CA TYR A 89 -14.27 -12.17 -2.37
C TYR A 89 -14.12 -13.42 -3.23
N GLU A 90 -15.23 -14.11 -3.43
CA GLU A 90 -15.37 -15.17 -4.44
C GLU A 90 -15.97 -14.57 -5.70
N CYS A 91 -15.26 -14.63 -6.83
CA CYS A 91 -15.66 -14.02 -8.10
C CYS A 91 -16.01 -15.09 -9.15
N GLN A 92 -17.10 -14.87 -9.89
CA GLN A 92 -17.52 -15.76 -10.97
C GLN A 92 -18.09 -14.97 -12.15
N ARG A 93 -17.86 -15.45 -13.36
CA ARG A 93 -18.53 -14.97 -14.57
C ARG A 93 -19.62 -15.97 -14.96
N GLY A 94 -20.64 -15.50 -15.67
CA GLY A 94 -21.71 -16.37 -16.12
C GLY A 94 -22.82 -15.62 -16.84
N SER A 95 -23.82 -16.37 -17.24
CA SER A 95 -25.07 -15.82 -17.77
C SER A 95 -26.19 -16.82 -17.52
N TRP A 96 -27.41 -16.46 -17.88
CA TRP A 96 -28.52 -17.41 -17.86
C TRP A 96 -28.22 -18.66 -18.71
N VAL A 97 -27.50 -18.52 -19.82
CA VAL A 97 -27.29 -19.64 -20.76
C VAL A 97 -26.17 -20.59 -20.30
N VAL A 98 -25.12 -20.08 -19.68
CA VAL A 98 -23.88 -20.84 -19.37
C VAL A 98 -23.72 -21.16 -17.88
N GLY A 99 -24.58 -20.61 -17.02
CA GLY A 99 -24.40 -20.67 -15.56
C GLY A 99 -23.19 -19.85 -15.10
N TYR A 100 -23.00 -19.76 -13.78
CA TYR A 100 -21.86 -19.04 -13.19
C TYR A 100 -20.76 -20.02 -12.79
N SER A 101 -19.52 -19.68 -13.14
CA SER A 101 -18.34 -20.45 -12.75
C SER A 101 -17.09 -19.58 -12.69
N SER A 102 -16.21 -19.88 -11.75
CA SER A 102 -14.86 -19.29 -11.69
C SER A 102 -14.02 -19.62 -12.93
N LYS A 103 -14.27 -20.77 -13.58
CA LYS A 103 -13.56 -21.19 -14.80
C LYS A 103 -13.93 -20.38 -16.05
N THR A 104 -15.02 -19.62 -15.99
CA THR A 104 -15.48 -18.77 -17.10
C THR A 104 -14.99 -17.33 -16.98
N LEU A 105 -14.20 -17.01 -15.94
CA LEU A 105 -13.54 -15.72 -15.82
C LEU A 105 -12.58 -15.50 -17.00
N LEU A 106 -12.58 -14.29 -17.52
CA LEU A 106 -11.72 -13.87 -18.63
C LEU A 106 -10.39 -13.33 -18.10
N GLN A 107 -9.39 -13.21 -18.97
CA GLN A 107 -8.05 -12.74 -18.58
C GLN A 107 -8.02 -11.31 -17.99
N PHE A 108 -9.02 -10.49 -18.31
CA PHE A 108 -9.19 -9.14 -17.80
C PHE A 108 -10.14 -9.05 -16.60
N ASP A 109 -10.69 -10.19 -16.17
CA ASP A 109 -11.44 -10.27 -14.93
C ASP A 109 -10.50 -10.45 -13.74
N PRO A 110 -10.96 -10.12 -12.52
CA PRO A 110 -10.29 -10.52 -11.30
C PRO A 110 -10.18 -12.05 -11.20
N ASN A 111 -9.22 -12.51 -10.41
CA ASN A 111 -9.07 -13.93 -10.09
C ASN A 111 -10.30 -14.49 -9.35
N PRO A 112 -10.49 -15.83 -9.32
CA PRO A 112 -11.58 -16.46 -8.59
C PRO A 112 -11.69 -16.05 -7.13
N TRP A 113 -10.55 -15.79 -6.49
CA TRP A 113 -10.45 -15.34 -5.11
C TRP A 113 -9.68 -14.02 -5.05
N CYS A 114 -10.26 -13.05 -4.34
CA CYS A 114 -9.66 -11.73 -4.17
C CYS A 114 -9.74 -11.25 -2.71
N ASP A 115 -8.81 -10.40 -2.30
CA ASP A 115 -8.84 -9.74 -0.98
C ASP A 115 -9.84 -8.58 -0.93
N ALA A 116 -9.87 -7.84 0.19
CA ALA A 116 -10.73 -6.69 0.42
C ALA A 116 -10.63 -5.61 -0.68
N ASP A 117 -9.45 -5.45 -1.28
CA ASP A 117 -9.12 -4.46 -2.31
C ASP A 117 -9.29 -5.01 -3.73
N MET A 118 -9.95 -6.17 -3.88
CA MET A 118 -10.13 -6.89 -5.14
C MET A 118 -8.80 -7.29 -5.81
N GLN A 119 -7.72 -7.46 -5.04
CA GLN A 119 -6.44 -7.99 -5.51
C GLN A 119 -6.42 -9.51 -5.41
N TYR A 120 -5.56 -10.14 -6.23
CA TYR A 120 -5.42 -11.58 -6.25
C TYR A 120 -4.95 -12.14 -4.91
N THR A 121 -5.63 -13.19 -4.43
CA THR A 121 -5.13 -14.06 -3.36
C THR A 121 -5.17 -15.52 -3.82
N PRO A 122 -4.12 -16.31 -3.54
CA PRO A 122 -4.11 -17.74 -3.84
C PRO A 122 -4.97 -18.55 -2.85
N MET A 123 -5.45 -17.93 -1.78
CA MET A 123 -6.16 -18.59 -0.69
C MET A 123 -7.67 -18.58 -0.92
N ASP A 124 -8.31 -19.71 -0.65
CA ASP A 124 -9.77 -19.84 -0.56
C ASP A 124 -10.22 -19.90 0.90
N THR A 125 -11.53 -20.04 1.14
CA THR A 125 -12.09 -20.12 2.50
C THR A 125 -11.54 -21.28 3.34
N THR A 126 -10.97 -22.32 2.72
CA THR A 126 -10.43 -23.50 3.42
C THR A 126 -8.92 -23.43 3.65
N THR A 127 -8.21 -22.73 2.77
CA THR A 127 -6.75 -22.66 2.72
C THR A 127 -6.22 -21.38 3.37
N TYR A 128 -7.09 -20.39 3.62
CA TYR A 128 -6.68 -19.11 4.19
C TYR A 128 -5.98 -19.26 5.54
N GLN A 129 -4.72 -18.82 5.58
CA GLN A 129 -3.87 -18.85 6.78
C GLN A 129 -3.88 -17.51 7.49
N LEU A 130 -3.63 -17.55 8.79
CA LEU A 130 -3.40 -16.34 9.57
C LEU A 130 -2.02 -15.75 9.21
N PRO A 131 -1.85 -14.41 9.24
CA PRO A 131 -0.57 -13.80 8.88
C PRO A 131 0.59 -14.22 9.78
N ASP A 132 0.30 -14.46 11.06
CA ASP A 132 1.28 -14.84 12.08
C ASP A 132 0.59 -15.61 13.22
N PRO A 133 1.33 -16.40 14.03
CA PRO A 133 0.75 -17.29 15.03
C PRO A 133 0.17 -16.58 16.25
N THR A 134 0.33 -15.26 16.39
CA THR A 134 -0.28 -14.50 17.50
C THR A 134 -1.78 -14.33 17.31
N TRP A 135 -2.26 -14.43 16.06
CA TRP A 135 -3.68 -14.39 15.75
C TRP A 135 -4.35 -15.72 16.01
N GLN A 136 -5.62 -15.63 16.34
CA GLN A 136 -6.51 -16.77 16.49
C GLN A 136 -7.85 -16.43 15.87
N TRP A 137 -8.44 -17.40 15.17
CA TRP A 137 -9.79 -17.25 14.66
C TRP A 137 -10.80 -17.23 15.82
N VAL A 138 -11.66 -16.22 15.84
CA VAL A 138 -12.81 -16.16 16.76
C VAL A 138 -13.92 -17.06 16.24
N THR A 139 -14.16 -17.02 14.92
CA THR A 139 -15.17 -17.86 14.27
C THR A 139 -14.54 -19.11 13.65
N LYS A 140 -15.20 -20.25 13.84
CA LYS A 140 -14.73 -21.56 13.34
C LYS A 140 -14.65 -21.61 11.82
N GLU A 141 -15.57 -20.95 11.15
CA GLU A 141 -15.71 -20.96 9.69
C GLU A 141 -15.86 -19.54 9.15
N TRP A 142 -15.67 -19.40 7.84
CA TRP A 142 -16.01 -18.19 7.11
C TRP A 142 -17.52 -18.02 7.04
N MET A 143 -17.99 -16.79 7.20
CA MET A 143 -19.40 -16.45 7.10
C MET A 143 -19.63 -15.67 5.81
N VAL A 144 -20.77 -15.91 5.16
CA VAL A 144 -21.18 -15.09 4.03
C VAL A 144 -21.75 -13.79 4.57
N ASP A 145 -21.26 -12.69 4.04
CA ASP A 145 -21.75 -11.38 4.45
C ASP A 145 -23.05 -11.05 3.72
N MET A 146 -24.15 -11.08 4.49
CA MET A 146 -25.49 -10.77 4.01
C MET A 146 -25.84 -9.28 4.12
N SER A 147 -24.86 -8.44 4.44
CA SER A 147 -25.08 -7.00 4.62
C SER A 147 -25.17 -6.29 3.27
N GLY A 148 -26.26 -5.53 3.08
CA GLY A 148 -26.50 -4.74 1.87
C GLY A 148 -27.40 -5.44 0.85
N ASP A 149 -27.28 -5.05 -0.43
CA ASP A 149 -28.09 -5.61 -1.52
C ASP A 149 -27.42 -6.87 -2.09
N VAL A 150 -27.80 -8.03 -1.55
CA VAL A 150 -27.33 -9.37 -1.93
C VAL A 150 -28.51 -10.32 -2.13
N ASP A 151 -28.30 -11.43 -2.86
CA ASP A 151 -29.31 -12.49 -2.96
C ASP A 151 -29.38 -13.39 -1.70
N GLU A 152 -30.25 -14.40 -1.72
CA GLU A 152 -30.43 -15.39 -0.64
C GLU A 152 -29.16 -16.17 -0.30
N ALA A 153 -28.20 -16.25 -1.23
CA ALA A 153 -26.93 -16.95 -1.07
C ALA A 153 -25.74 -15.98 -0.96
N GLY A 154 -25.99 -14.68 -0.73
CA GLY A 154 -24.99 -13.63 -0.55
C GLY A 154 -24.26 -13.17 -1.81
N TRP A 155 -24.79 -13.45 -3.00
CA TRP A 155 -24.22 -12.97 -4.26
C TRP A 155 -24.64 -11.54 -4.57
N GLN A 156 -23.69 -10.79 -5.10
CA GLN A 156 -23.90 -9.53 -5.79
C GLN A 156 -23.64 -9.73 -7.27
N TYR A 157 -24.48 -9.16 -8.11
CA TYR A 157 -24.41 -9.25 -9.56
C TYR A 157 -24.06 -7.91 -10.18
N ALA A 158 -23.39 -7.94 -11.34
CA ALA A 158 -23.10 -6.76 -12.15
C ALA A 158 -22.87 -7.11 -13.62
N LEU A 159 -22.77 -6.08 -14.46
CA LEU A 159 -22.43 -6.24 -15.88
C LEU A 159 -20.95 -6.62 -16.08
N LYS A 160 -20.07 -6.08 -15.24
CA LYS A 160 -18.61 -6.27 -15.23
C LYS A 160 -18.06 -5.94 -13.85
N PHE A 161 -16.88 -6.44 -13.50
CA PHE A 161 -16.29 -6.22 -12.17
C PHE A 161 -15.93 -4.75 -11.88
N HIS A 162 -15.47 -4.02 -12.90
CA HIS A 162 -14.96 -2.66 -12.74
C HIS A 162 -15.91 -1.61 -13.33
N GLY A 163 -16.31 -0.64 -12.51
CA GLY A 163 -17.10 0.52 -12.94
C GLY A 163 -18.56 0.22 -13.29
N ALA A 164 -19.09 -0.92 -12.84
CA ALA A 164 -20.52 -1.23 -12.90
C ALA A 164 -21.15 -1.08 -11.50
N VAL A 165 -22.48 -0.93 -11.48
CA VAL A 165 -23.27 -0.91 -10.25
C VAL A 165 -23.59 -2.36 -9.86
N TRP A 166 -23.31 -2.71 -8.60
CA TRP A 166 -23.63 -4.00 -8.02
C TRP A 166 -25.07 -4.02 -7.48
N HIS A 167 -25.73 -5.17 -7.57
CA HIS A 167 -27.09 -5.38 -7.06
C HIS A 167 -27.30 -6.84 -6.64
N GLY A 168 -28.19 -7.09 -5.68
CA GLY A 168 -28.48 -8.42 -5.15
C GLY A 168 -29.47 -9.21 -6.02
N ASN A 169 -30.45 -8.53 -6.62
CA ASN A 169 -31.42 -9.19 -7.49
C ASN A 169 -30.83 -9.50 -8.89
N TYR A 170 -30.94 -10.77 -9.31
CA TYR A 170 -30.52 -11.21 -10.62
C TYR A 170 -31.36 -10.57 -11.74
N LYS A 171 -30.67 -9.88 -12.66
CA LYS A 171 -31.28 -9.23 -13.84
C LYS A 171 -30.72 -9.82 -15.11
N HIS A 172 -31.59 -10.38 -15.95
CA HIS A 172 -31.24 -10.81 -17.31
C HIS A 172 -30.53 -9.67 -18.07
N PHE A 173 -29.48 -10.00 -18.82
CA PHE A 173 -28.65 -9.06 -19.60
C PHE A 173 -27.89 -7.98 -18.81
N ARG A 174 -27.98 -7.95 -17.47
CA ARG A 174 -27.24 -7.02 -16.61
C ARG A 174 -26.39 -7.71 -15.55
N SER A 175 -26.46 -9.03 -15.48
CA SER A 175 -25.79 -9.88 -14.49
C SER A 175 -24.84 -10.85 -15.20
N PHE A 176 -23.75 -10.36 -15.80
CA PHE A 176 -22.75 -11.23 -16.44
C PHE A 176 -21.63 -11.65 -15.50
N VAL A 177 -21.47 -10.93 -14.40
CA VAL A 177 -20.52 -11.28 -13.35
C VAL A 177 -21.25 -11.30 -12.02
N ARG A 178 -20.73 -12.09 -11.08
CA ARG A 178 -21.16 -12.07 -9.70
C ARG A 178 -19.95 -12.17 -8.76
N ARG A 179 -20.10 -11.61 -7.56
CA ARG A 179 -19.14 -11.76 -6.46
C ARG A 179 -19.87 -12.08 -5.16
N ARG A 180 -19.25 -12.83 -4.27
CA ARG A 180 -19.73 -13.08 -2.91
C ARG A 180 -18.68 -12.63 -1.92
N ARG A 181 -19.10 -11.89 -0.89
CA ARG A 181 -18.22 -11.42 0.18
C ARG A 181 -18.25 -12.41 1.34
N TRP A 182 -17.10 -12.95 1.67
CA TRP A 182 -16.87 -13.80 2.83
C TRP A 182 -16.14 -12.98 3.90
N ILE A 183 -16.56 -13.15 5.14
CA ILE A 183 -15.99 -12.47 6.30
C ILE A 183 -15.61 -13.49 7.37
N ARG A 184 -14.50 -13.23 8.06
CA ARG A 184 -14.08 -14.04 9.20
C ARG A 184 -13.41 -13.15 10.24
N LEU A 185 -13.72 -13.40 11.51
CA LEU A 185 -13.19 -12.60 12.61
C LEU A 185 -11.99 -13.30 13.23
N ARG A 186 -10.88 -12.59 13.34
CA ARG A 186 -9.71 -13.00 14.12
C ARG A 186 -9.47 -12.04 15.26
N ARG A 187 -8.80 -12.54 16.30
CA ARG A 187 -8.34 -11.77 17.44
C ARG A 187 -6.89 -12.06 17.76
N ARG A 188 -6.20 -11.13 18.41
CA ARG A 188 -4.91 -11.36 19.06
C ARG A 188 -4.87 -10.68 20.41
N LEU A 189 -4.02 -11.20 21.29
CA LEU A 189 -3.71 -10.59 22.57
C LEU A 189 -2.50 -9.69 22.39
N VAL A 190 -2.63 -8.41 22.75
CA VAL A 190 -1.53 -7.45 22.73
C VAL A 190 -1.23 -7.07 24.18
N PRO A 191 0.02 -7.19 24.66
CA PRO A 191 0.39 -6.66 25.96
C PRO A 191 0.09 -5.16 26.02
N VAL A 192 -0.54 -4.73 27.11
CA VAL A 192 -0.66 -3.33 27.47
C VAL A 192 0.59 -3.02 28.26
N GLU A 193 1.62 -2.53 27.58
CA GLU A 193 2.74 -1.88 28.24
C GLU A 193 2.17 -0.65 28.93
N SER A 194 2.04 -0.71 30.26
CA SER A 194 1.75 0.47 31.05
C SER A 194 2.90 1.45 30.82
N GLU A 195 2.60 2.55 30.14
CA GLU A 195 3.50 3.69 29.89
C GLU A 195 4.14 4.25 31.19
N GLU A 196 3.70 3.78 32.36
CA GLU A 196 4.18 4.16 33.69
C GLU A 196 5.32 3.29 34.25
N GLN A 197 5.67 2.13 33.67
CA GLN A 197 6.72 1.24 34.22
C GLN A 197 8.05 1.24 33.46
N GLU A 198 8.09 1.70 32.21
CA GLU A 198 9.36 1.82 31.46
C GLU A 198 10.27 2.94 31.98
N GLU A 199 9.74 3.95 32.70
CA GLU A 199 10.55 5.01 33.30
C GLU A 199 11.19 4.66 34.65
N GLU A 200 10.71 3.63 35.35
CA GLU A 200 11.31 3.18 36.62
C GLU A 200 12.28 2.00 36.43
N GLU A 201 11.95 1.01 35.58
CA GLU A 201 12.89 -0.10 35.32
C GLU A 201 14.13 0.34 34.54
N THR A 202 14.04 1.37 33.69
CA THR A 202 15.23 1.91 33.02
C THR A 202 16.15 2.65 33.99
N LYS A 203 15.61 3.35 35.00
CA LYS A 203 16.43 4.06 36.00
C LYS A 203 17.12 3.11 36.98
N ASP A 204 16.43 2.05 37.42
CA ASP A 204 17.02 1.06 38.34
C ASP A 204 18.03 0.14 37.63
N ASN A 205 17.80 -0.21 36.36
CA ASN A 205 18.74 -1.06 35.60
C ASN A 205 19.97 -0.27 35.13
N GLU A 206 19.84 1.04 34.88
CA GLU A 206 20.96 1.94 34.56
C GLU A 206 21.81 2.26 35.81
N GLN A 207 21.20 2.35 37.01
CA GLN A 207 21.95 2.52 38.27
C GLN A 207 22.64 1.24 38.77
N LYS A 208 22.12 0.05 38.43
CA LYS A 208 22.69 -1.23 38.86
C LYS A 208 23.87 -1.71 38.00
N LEU A 209 24.03 -1.18 36.78
CA LEU A 209 25.12 -1.57 35.86
C LEU A 209 26.40 -0.72 35.99
N ILE A 210 26.45 0.28 36.89
CA ILE A 210 27.61 1.18 37.04
C ILE A 210 28.55 0.82 38.21
N ASN A 211 28.20 -0.14 39.06
CA ASN A 211 29.07 -0.57 40.17
C ASN A 211 29.65 -1.97 39.94
N VAL A 212 30.66 -2.08 39.09
CA VAL A 212 31.64 -3.19 39.16
C VAL A 212 33.03 -2.57 39.18
N ASP A 213 33.67 -2.72 40.33
CA ASP A 213 35.04 -2.32 40.65
C ASP A 213 36.07 -2.78 39.59
N ASP A 214 36.91 -1.83 39.16
CA ASP A 214 38.18 -2.05 38.49
C ASP A 214 39.18 -2.68 39.49
N ASN A 215 39.36 -4.01 39.47
CA ASN A 215 40.68 -4.58 39.80
C ASN A 215 40.91 -6.01 39.27
N ASP A 216 42.07 -6.14 38.63
CA ASP A 216 42.91 -7.33 38.47
C ASP A 216 42.84 -8.19 37.18
N SER A 217 44.07 -8.55 36.81
CA SER A 217 44.73 -8.88 35.55
C SER A 217 44.44 -10.24 34.89
N GLY A 218 44.49 -10.27 33.54
CA GLY A 218 44.62 -11.52 32.77
C GLY A 218 44.26 -11.46 31.28
N PHE A 219 45.04 -10.77 30.46
CA PHE A 219 44.95 -10.77 28.97
C PHE A 219 45.46 -12.10 28.35
N PRO A 220 45.00 -12.54 27.14
CA PRO A 220 45.39 -11.88 25.89
C PRO A 220 44.32 -11.67 24.80
N GLN A 221 44.48 -10.47 24.22
CA GLN A 221 43.95 -9.77 23.05
C GLN A 221 43.23 -10.53 21.91
N SER A 222 42.07 -9.98 21.55
CA SER A 222 41.72 -9.61 20.17
C SER A 222 40.94 -8.29 20.22
N SER A 223 41.66 -7.21 19.99
CA SER A 223 41.26 -5.81 20.15
C SER A 223 40.32 -5.33 19.03
N SER A 224 39.16 -4.79 19.41
CA SER A 224 38.54 -3.70 18.65
C SER A 224 38.29 -2.54 19.62
N SER A 225 39.22 -1.59 19.57
CA SER A 225 39.33 -0.41 20.40
C SER A 225 38.26 0.63 20.01
N THR A 226 37.25 0.79 20.86
CA THR A 226 36.12 1.72 20.68
C THR A 226 36.36 3.13 21.23
N SER A 227 37.58 3.48 21.63
CA SER A 227 37.87 4.81 22.20
C SER A 227 38.87 5.66 21.41
N SER A 228 39.50 5.14 20.35
CA SER A 228 40.42 5.91 19.48
C SER A 228 39.76 6.49 18.21
N SER A 229 38.47 6.23 17.97
CA SER A 229 37.82 6.54 16.67
C SER A 229 37.43 8.02 16.50
N PHE A 230 37.31 8.79 17.58
CA PHE A 230 36.79 10.16 17.49
C PHE A 230 37.79 11.19 16.91
N GLN A 231 39.10 10.93 16.89
CA GLN A 231 40.08 11.78 16.21
C GLN A 231 40.38 11.34 14.78
N ALA A 232 40.09 10.09 14.42
CA ALA A 232 40.39 9.55 13.09
C ALA A 232 39.38 9.98 12.02
N LEU A 233 38.19 10.43 12.44
CA LEU A 233 37.12 10.88 11.53
C LEU A 233 37.29 12.33 11.03
N ASP A 234 38.29 13.08 11.51
CA ASP A 234 38.58 14.43 11.00
C ASP A 234 39.33 14.39 9.64
N ASN A 235 39.92 13.25 9.30
CA ASN A 235 40.67 13.07 8.04
C ASN A 235 39.78 12.47 6.93
N PRO A 236 39.62 13.15 5.77
CA PRO A 236 38.73 12.70 4.70
C PRO A 236 39.10 11.37 4.04
N GLN A 237 40.37 10.97 4.06
CA GLN A 237 40.77 9.66 3.51
C GLN A 237 40.30 8.51 4.41
N HIS A 238 40.34 8.73 5.73
CA HIS A 238 39.92 7.72 6.71
C HIS A 238 38.39 7.49 6.66
N LEU A 239 37.60 8.50 6.29
CA LEU A 239 36.15 8.35 6.10
C LEU A 239 35.81 7.37 4.97
N LYS A 240 36.49 7.47 3.82
CA LYS A 240 36.25 6.56 2.70
C LYS A 240 36.65 5.12 3.04
N ASP A 241 37.75 4.94 3.78
CA ASP A 241 38.20 3.63 4.25
C ASP A 241 37.22 3.01 5.26
N GLU A 242 36.64 3.80 6.16
CA GLU A 242 35.59 3.33 7.08
C GLU A 242 34.28 2.98 6.35
N LEU A 243 33.88 3.80 5.37
CA LEU A 243 32.70 3.50 4.53
C LEU A 243 32.90 2.24 3.68
N ALA A 244 34.13 1.93 3.27
CA ALA A 244 34.49 0.72 2.54
C ALA A 244 34.44 -0.54 3.42
N LYS A 245 34.70 -0.43 4.73
CA LYS A 245 34.56 -1.54 5.69
C LYS A 245 33.10 -1.86 6.02
N CYS A 246 32.21 -0.87 5.90
CA CYS A 246 30.78 -1.05 6.14
C CYS A 246 30.17 -2.01 5.12
N ARG A 247 29.46 -3.04 5.57
CA ARG A 247 28.78 -4.00 4.68
C ARG A 247 27.37 -3.56 4.36
N LEU A 248 26.73 -2.85 5.29
CA LEU A 248 25.32 -2.48 5.22
C LEU A 248 25.14 -0.96 5.26
N ASP A 249 24.09 -0.46 4.61
CA ASP A 249 23.78 0.98 4.63
C ASP A 249 23.51 1.51 6.05
N ARG A 250 22.94 0.69 6.95
CA ARG A 250 22.75 1.08 8.37
C ARG A 250 24.06 1.38 9.10
N GLU A 251 25.15 0.71 8.71
CA GLU A 251 26.48 0.93 9.27
C GLU A 251 27.07 2.22 8.68
N ARG A 252 26.94 2.41 7.36
CA ARG A 252 27.33 3.64 6.66
C ARG A 252 26.63 4.87 7.25
N LEU A 253 25.32 4.78 7.47
CA LEU A 253 24.52 5.84 8.08
C LEU A 253 24.99 6.17 9.50
N ARG A 254 25.41 5.18 10.30
CA ARG A 254 25.96 5.44 11.63
C ARG A 254 27.27 6.24 11.56
N VAL A 255 28.19 5.87 10.66
CA VAL A 255 29.45 6.59 10.46
C VAL A 255 29.21 8.00 9.92
N LEU A 256 28.36 8.14 8.90
CA LEU A 256 28.01 9.43 8.31
C LEU A 256 27.31 10.35 9.33
N GLY A 257 26.38 9.81 10.12
CA GLY A 257 25.69 10.56 11.17
C GLY A 257 26.64 11.07 12.26
N GLN A 258 27.68 10.29 12.61
CA GLN A 258 28.73 10.76 13.53
C GLN A 258 29.51 11.95 12.95
N VAL A 259 29.91 11.88 11.68
CA VAL A 259 30.62 12.99 10.99
C VAL A 259 29.75 14.24 10.89
N VAL A 260 28.48 14.07 10.53
CA VAL A 260 27.51 15.18 10.46
C VAL A 260 27.30 15.82 11.83
N SER A 261 27.18 15.01 12.89
CA SER A 261 27.00 15.49 14.27
C SER A 261 28.25 16.16 14.85
N MET A 262 29.46 15.73 14.46
CA MET A 262 30.71 16.35 14.90
C MET A 262 30.95 17.72 14.26
N GLY A 263 30.39 17.96 13.06
CA GLY A 263 30.57 19.20 12.32
C GLY A 263 32.02 19.43 11.88
N GLY A 264 32.35 20.65 11.46
CA GLY A 264 33.73 21.05 11.12
C GLY A 264 34.16 20.78 9.67
N SER A 265 35.47 20.79 9.43
CA SER A 265 36.09 20.69 8.10
C SER A 265 35.71 19.43 7.32
N THR A 266 35.52 18.31 8.01
CA THR A 266 35.15 17.04 7.40
C THR A 266 33.70 17.01 6.94
N SER A 267 32.79 17.63 7.70
CA SER A 267 31.38 17.76 7.31
C SER A 267 31.23 18.62 6.04
N GLU A 268 31.99 19.72 5.95
CA GLU A 268 32.05 20.55 4.74
C GLU A 268 32.65 19.80 3.54
N GLN A 269 33.61 18.91 3.76
CA GLN A 269 34.18 18.09 2.70
C GLN A 269 33.25 16.95 2.25
N LEU A 270 32.49 16.38 3.19
CA LEU A 270 31.44 15.40 2.93
C LEU A 270 30.34 15.98 2.04
N LEU A 271 30.00 17.26 2.20
CA LEU A 271 29.07 17.97 1.31
C LEU A 271 29.58 18.05 -0.13
N ARG A 272 30.86 18.40 -0.32
CA ARG A 272 31.48 18.44 -1.66
C ARG A 272 31.48 17.08 -2.36
N GLN A 273 31.48 16.00 -1.58
CA GLN A 273 31.46 14.61 -2.06
C GLN A 273 30.09 13.94 -1.88
N VAL A 274 29.02 14.71 -1.60
CA VAL A 274 27.71 14.16 -1.25
C VAL A 274 27.17 13.21 -2.32
N GLN A 275 27.40 13.52 -3.60
CA GLN A 275 26.98 12.64 -4.72
C GLN A 275 27.72 11.29 -4.69
N GLU A 276 29.03 11.32 -4.49
CA GLU A 276 29.84 10.09 -4.43
C GLU A 276 29.42 9.22 -3.23
N ILE A 277 29.09 9.86 -2.10
CA ILE A 277 28.62 9.17 -0.89
C ILE A 277 27.22 8.58 -1.12
N LEU A 278 26.31 9.33 -1.75
CA LEU A 278 24.99 8.82 -2.11
C LEU A 278 25.08 7.61 -3.04
N ASP A 279 26.05 7.58 -3.97
CA ASP A 279 26.27 6.45 -4.86
C ASP A 279 26.76 5.18 -4.12
N THR A 280 27.36 5.33 -2.92
CA THR A 280 27.72 4.17 -2.08
C THR A 280 26.53 3.53 -1.34
N LEU A 281 25.41 4.25 -1.24
CA LEU A 281 24.21 3.78 -0.56
C LEU A 281 23.34 2.97 -1.52
N GLN A 282 23.05 1.73 -1.15
CA GLN A 282 22.29 0.80 -1.99
C GLN A 282 20.81 1.15 -2.05
N TYR A 283 20.24 1.64 -0.95
CA TYR A 283 18.81 1.92 -0.84
C TYR A 283 18.49 3.41 -0.91
N GLU A 284 17.43 3.76 -1.65
CA GLU A 284 16.91 5.14 -1.73
C GLU A 284 16.44 5.66 -0.36
N SER A 285 15.92 4.78 0.51
CA SER A 285 15.57 5.15 1.88
C SER A 285 16.78 5.59 2.70
N SER A 286 17.94 4.96 2.50
CA SER A 286 19.21 5.34 3.14
C SER A 286 19.68 6.71 2.65
N LYS A 287 19.61 6.95 1.33
CA LYS A 287 19.94 8.25 0.73
C LYS A 287 19.08 9.37 1.31
N ARG A 288 17.76 9.13 1.40
CA ARG A 288 16.80 10.05 2.02
C ARG A 288 17.16 10.35 3.48
N GLN A 289 17.39 9.32 4.30
CA GLN A 289 17.73 9.47 5.72
C GLN A 289 19.03 10.24 5.93
N PHE A 290 20.06 9.97 5.11
CA PHE A 290 21.32 10.70 5.18
C PHE A 290 21.14 12.18 4.86
N LEU A 291 20.44 12.50 3.77
CA LEU A 291 20.17 13.88 3.39
C LEU A 291 19.32 14.60 4.45
N GLU A 292 18.29 13.95 4.99
CA GLU A 292 17.46 14.47 6.08
C GLU A 292 18.31 14.83 7.32
N GLN A 293 19.27 13.96 7.70
CA GLN A 293 20.19 14.25 8.81
C GLN A 293 21.13 15.42 8.49
N LEU A 294 21.74 15.42 7.30
CA LEU A 294 22.68 16.44 6.84
C LEU A 294 22.05 17.84 6.87
N PHE A 295 20.82 17.91 6.40
CA PHE A 295 20.02 19.12 6.30
C PHE A 295 19.45 19.61 7.62
N LYS A 296 19.07 18.70 8.54
CA LYS A 296 18.66 19.08 9.89
C LYS A 296 19.75 19.85 10.63
N THR A 297 21.02 19.53 10.36
CA THR A 297 22.19 20.24 10.90
C THR A 297 22.54 21.53 10.17
N ARG A 298 22.04 21.79 8.95
CA ARG A 298 22.37 22.99 8.17
C ARG A 298 21.15 23.55 7.40
N PRO A 299 20.56 24.67 7.86
CA PRO A 299 19.35 25.24 7.26
C PRO A 299 19.58 25.99 5.94
N GLU A 300 20.83 26.18 5.47
CA GLU A 300 21.11 26.88 4.23
C GLU A 300 21.34 25.93 3.05
N LEU A 301 20.46 26.00 2.05
CA LEU A 301 20.47 25.13 0.87
C LEU A 301 21.40 25.68 -0.22
N GLY A 302 22.66 25.26 -0.20
CA GLY A 302 23.64 25.57 -1.24
C GLY A 302 23.37 24.86 -2.58
N MET A 303 24.31 24.99 -3.51
CA MET A 303 24.18 24.42 -4.87
C MET A 303 24.42 22.90 -4.88
N GLU A 304 25.27 22.39 -3.98
CA GLU A 304 25.60 20.96 -3.89
C GLU A 304 24.44 20.17 -3.27
N GLU A 305 23.80 20.77 -2.27
CA GLU A 305 22.61 20.31 -1.58
C GLU A 305 21.42 20.19 -2.54
N LYS A 306 21.18 21.23 -3.36
CA LYS A 306 20.14 21.19 -4.40
C LYS A 306 20.40 20.11 -5.43
N ARG A 307 21.67 19.88 -5.80
CA ARG A 307 22.05 18.80 -6.71
C ARG A 307 21.83 17.43 -6.07
N ALA A 308 22.09 17.28 -4.77
CA ALA A 308 21.84 16.05 -4.00
C ALA A 308 20.35 15.73 -3.89
N LEU A 309 19.52 16.75 -3.64
CA LEU A 309 18.08 16.60 -3.64
C LEU A 309 17.50 16.21 -5.00
N GLN A 310 18.11 16.67 -6.08
CA GLN A 310 17.73 16.32 -7.45
C GLN A 310 18.19 14.93 -7.87
N SER A 311 19.17 14.32 -7.18
CA SER A 311 19.62 12.96 -7.47
C SER A 311 18.76 11.88 -6.82
N LEU A 312 17.88 12.24 -5.88
CA LEU A 312 16.88 11.33 -5.34
C LEU A 312 15.92 10.85 -6.43
N ARG A 313 15.62 9.54 -6.43
CA ARG A 313 14.77 8.94 -7.46
C ARG A 313 13.31 9.39 -7.39
N PHE A 314 12.82 9.65 -6.17
CA PHE A 314 11.41 9.94 -5.93
C PHE A 314 11.23 11.42 -5.58
N TYR A 315 10.41 12.10 -6.37
CA TYR A 315 10.03 13.50 -6.13
C TYR A 315 9.40 13.71 -4.74
N THR A 316 8.68 12.70 -4.22
CA THR A 316 8.09 12.74 -2.88
C THR A 316 9.15 12.83 -1.78
N ASP A 317 10.31 12.21 -1.97
CA ASP A 317 11.39 12.25 -0.98
C ASP A 317 12.06 13.63 -0.96
N THR A 318 12.29 14.20 -2.15
CA THR A 318 12.74 15.59 -2.28
C THR A 318 11.77 16.56 -1.61
N GLN A 319 10.46 16.40 -1.85
CA GLN A 319 9.44 17.26 -1.26
C GLN A 319 9.34 17.09 0.26
N ALA A 320 9.39 15.86 0.77
CA ALA A 320 9.36 15.60 2.21
C ALA A 320 10.53 16.26 2.95
N ILE A 321 11.73 16.23 2.34
CA ILE A 321 12.92 16.89 2.91
C ILE A 321 12.75 18.42 2.88
N LEU A 322 12.27 18.98 1.76
CA LEU A 322 12.01 20.42 1.64
C LEU A 322 10.90 20.92 2.58
N ASP A 323 9.88 20.10 2.85
CA ASP A 323 8.81 20.42 3.79
C ASP A 323 9.29 20.39 5.25
N THR A 324 10.43 19.75 5.52
CA THR A 324 11.08 19.71 6.85
C THR A 324 11.98 20.93 7.09
N PHE A 325 12.25 21.74 6.05
CA PHE A 325 13.03 22.97 6.09
C PHE A 325 12.21 24.23 6.39
#